data_AF-A0A2G6C1E2-F1
#
_entry.id   AF-A0A2G6C1E2-F1
#
_cell.length_a   1.000
_cell.length_b   1.000
_cell.length_c   1.000
_cell.angle_alpha   90.00
_cell.angle_beta   90.00
_cell.angle_gamma   90.00
#
_symmetry.space_group_name_H-M   'P 1'
#
loop_
_entity.id
_entity.type
_entity.pdbx_description
1 polymer ?
#
loop_
_entity_poly.entity_id
_entity_poly.type
_entity_poly.pdbx_seq_one_letter_code
_entity_poly.pdbx_strand_id
1 'polypeptide(L)'
;MDTLHHRGFTLIEALIVVVVISIIALITSVTYIGLSRDAENDARVVEAEKIAAMLDKYKIIYKDYPGFAAGTNECIGTNFPEGRCGHYLSASPSESYPETNNTLTSKLKLVGDVPDQHLPANSYVGPYAKAWGDSNGFTLYTYFEGESAADCPSATPIVDWNDPDSTTLRCSQSYTYVNSGGH
;
A
#
# COMPACT_ATOMS: atom_id res chain seq x y z
N MET A 1 58.85 28.09 21.39
CA MET A 1 57.94 29.15 21.86
C MET A 1 56.73 29.08 20.96
N ASP A 2 55.74 28.26 21.32
CA ASP A 2 54.49 28.16 20.56
C ASP A 2 53.39 28.80 21.39
N THR A 3 52.97 29.99 20.96
CA THR A 3 51.83 30.71 21.51
C THR A 3 50.55 30.16 20.87
N LEU A 4 49.93 29.18 21.52
CA LEU A 4 48.61 28.68 21.16
C LEU A 4 47.55 29.77 21.37
N HIS A 5 47.20 30.47 20.29
CA HIS A 5 46.14 31.46 20.24
C HIS A 5 44.77 30.77 20.38
N HIS A 6 44.19 30.75 21.57
CA HIS A 6 42.77 30.40 21.74
C HIS A 6 41.91 31.58 21.30
N ARG A 7 41.39 31.52 20.07
CA ARG A 7 40.33 32.42 19.63
C ARG A 7 39.04 32.03 20.36
N GLY A 8 38.56 32.91 21.23
CA GLY A 8 37.35 32.67 22.02
C GLY A 8 36.12 32.58 21.12
N PHE A 9 35.41 31.46 21.23
CA PHE A 9 34.07 31.30 20.67
C PHE A 9 33.14 32.25 21.42
N THR A 10 32.53 33.20 20.72
CA THR A 10 31.68 34.19 21.39
C THR A 10 30.32 33.58 21.74
N LEU A 11 29.71 34.02 22.85
CA LEU A 11 28.36 33.59 23.22
C LEU A 11 27.34 33.89 22.11
N ILE A 12 27.54 35.02 21.40
CA ILE A 12 26.72 35.42 20.27
C ILE A 12 26.84 34.42 19.11
N GLU A 13 28.04 33.94 18.82
CA GLU A 13 28.27 32.92 17.79
C GLU A 13 27.57 31.60 18.15
N ALA A 14 27.68 31.17 19.41
CA ALA A 14 26.94 29.99 19.91
C ALA A 14 25.42 30.18 19.81
N LEU A 15 24.93 31.38 20.16
CA LEU A 15 23.51 31.71 20.18
C LEU A 15 22.91 31.75 18.78
N ILE A 16 23.60 32.36 17.82
CA ILE A 16 23.15 32.38 16.43
C ILE A 16 23.11 30.97 15.87
N VAL A 17 24.10 30.13 16.17
CA VAL A 17 24.13 28.73 15.68
C VAL A 17 22.93 27.93 16.18
N VAL A 18 22.58 28.02 17.48
CA VAL A 18 21.41 27.30 18.00
C VAL A 18 20.09 27.85 17.46
N VAL A 19 19.99 29.16 17.21
CA VAL A 19 18.82 29.78 16.58
C VAL A 19 18.67 29.32 15.13
N VAL A 20 19.76 29.30 14.36
CA VAL A 20 19.74 28.84 12.96
C VAL A 20 19.36 27.35 12.88
N ILE A 21 19.94 26.50 13.73
CA ILE A 21 19.62 25.06 13.75
C ILE A 21 18.15 24.84 14.13
N SER A 22 17.62 25.56 15.11
CA SER A 22 16.22 25.42 15.53
C SER A 22 15.23 25.87 14.46
N ILE A 23 15.54 26.92 13.70
CA ILE A 23 14.70 27.37 12.57
C ILE A 23 14.75 26.33 11.43
N ILE A 24 15.94 25.84 11.06
CA ILE A 24 16.07 24.85 9.98
C ILE A 24 15.36 23.56 10.36
N ALA A 25 15.54 23.05 11.59
CA ALA A 25 14.92 21.83 12.07
C ALA A 25 13.38 21.91 12.00
N LEU A 26 12.80 23.08 12.34
CA LEU A 26 11.36 23.28 12.27
C LEU A 26 10.84 23.21 10.82
N ILE A 27 11.52 23.88 9.88
CA ILE A 27 11.12 23.90 8.47
C ILE A 27 11.27 22.50 7.84
N THR A 28 12.40 21.83 8.07
CA THR A 28 12.66 20.50 7.51
C THR A 28 11.67 19.44 8.00
N SER A 29 11.15 19.60 9.23
CA SER A 29 10.19 18.65 9.82
C SER A 29 8.87 18.60 9.05
N VAL A 30 8.35 19.74 8.59
CA VAL A 30 7.06 19.80 7.88
C VAL A 30 7.16 19.19 6.48
N THR A 31 8.25 19.44 5.75
CA THR A 31 8.48 18.85 4.42
C THR A 31 8.75 17.36 4.48
N TYR A 32 9.42 16.88 5.53
CA TYR A 32 9.75 15.45 5.67
C TYR A 32 8.50 14.57 5.81
N ILE A 33 7.46 15.07 6.49
CA ILE A 33 6.19 14.33 6.66
C ILE A 33 5.45 14.18 5.33
N GLY A 34 5.38 15.23 4.51
CA GLY A 34 4.74 15.19 3.19
C GLY A 34 5.48 14.31 2.16
N LEU A 35 6.81 14.44 2.09
CA LEU A 35 7.65 13.62 1.21
C LEU A 35 7.56 12.11 1.52
N SER A 36 7.43 11.75 2.80
CA SER A 36 7.31 10.35 3.20
C SER A 36 5.98 9.76 2.72
N ARG A 37 4.87 10.51 2.87
CA ARG A 37 3.54 10.06 2.43
C ARG A 37 3.47 9.82 0.93
N ASP A 38 3.98 10.75 0.12
CA ASP A 38 3.91 10.62 -1.33
C ASP A 38 4.78 9.45 -1.82
N ALA A 39 5.96 9.25 -1.24
CA ALA A 39 6.82 8.09 -1.54
C ALA A 39 6.20 6.75 -1.11
N GLU A 40 5.49 6.71 0.02
CA GLU A 40 4.75 5.53 0.45
C GLU A 40 3.57 5.22 -0.49
N ASN A 41 2.83 6.24 -0.92
CA ASN A 41 1.80 6.07 -1.93
C ASN A 41 2.39 5.56 -3.26
N ASP A 42 3.50 6.12 -3.74
CA ASP A 42 4.19 5.65 -4.94
C ASP A 42 4.60 4.18 -4.82
N ALA A 43 5.11 3.76 -3.65
CA ALA A 43 5.43 2.36 -3.40
C ALA A 43 4.19 1.45 -3.46
N ARG A 44 3.05 1.89 -2.89
CA ARG A 44 1.76 1.19 -3.00
C ARG A 44 1.26 1.13 -4.46
N VAL A 45 1.50 2.16 -5.28
CA VAL A 45 1.19 2.15 -6.73
C VAL A 45 2.00 1.09 -7.44
N VAL A 46 3.32 1.09 -7.26
CA VAL A 46 4.23 0.12 -7.89
C VAL A 46 3.84 -1.30 -7.51
N GLU A 47 3.45 -1.53 -6.26
CA GLU A 47 2.97 -2.82 -5.79
C GLU A 47 1.68 -3.26 -6.50
N ALA A 48 0.68 -2.38 -6.55
CA ALA A 48 -0.60 -2.65 -7.20
C ALA A 48 -0.44 -2.93 -8.71
N GLU A 49 0.37 -2.12 -9.41
CA GLU A 49 0.70 -2.30 -10.83
C GLU A 49 1.40 -3.63 -11.08
N LYS A 50 2.35 -4.00 -10.22
CA LYS A 50 3.06 -5.28 -10.33
C LYS A 50 2.09 -6.45 -10.23
N ILE A 51 1.15 -6.42 -9.28
CA ILE A 51 0.15 -7.49 -9.13
C ILE A 51 -0.82 -7.52 -10.30
N ALA A 52 -1.29 -6.36 -10.78
CA ALA A 52 -2.13 -6.29 -11.97
C ALA A 52 -1.43 -6.89 -13.19
N ALA A 53 -0.16 -6.54 -13.42
CA ALA A 53 0.64 -7.11 -14.49
C ALA A 53 0.83 -8.63 -14.34
N MET A 54 0.98 -9.14 -13.11
CA MET A 54 1.06 -10.58 -12.86
C MET A 54 -0.27 -11.29 -13.14
N LEU A 55 -1.41 -10.67 -12.80
CA LEU A 55 -2.74 -11.20 -13.12
C LEU A 55 -2.95 -11.29 -14.64
N ASP A 56 -2.59 -10.24 -15.38
CA ASP A 56 -2.68 -10.23 -16.84
C ASP A 56 -1.74 -11.27 -17.47
N LYS A 57 -0.51 -11.40 -16.94
CA LYS A 57 0.43 -12.45 -17.36
C LYS A 57 -0.14 -13.84 -17.10
N TYR A 58 -0.76 -14.06 -15.94
CA TYR A 58 -1.43 -15.32 -15.62
C TYR A 58 -2.52 -15.64 -16.64
N LYS A 59 -3.39 -14.69 -16.96
CA LYS A 59 -4.44 -14.87 -17.96
C LYS A 59 -3.89 -15.18 -19.35
N ILE A 60 -2.79 -14.54 -19.78
CA ILE A 60 -2.16 -14.82 -21.07
C ILE A 60 -1.68 -16.29 -21.15
N ILE A 61 -1.07 -16.78 -20.08
CA ILE A 61 -0.48 -18.12 -20.00
C ILE A 61 -1.56 -19.20 -19.81
N TYR A 62 -2.45 -19.01 -18.83
CA TYR A 62 -3.43 -20.00 -18.38
C TYR A 62 -4.83 -19.80 -18.96
N LYS A 63 -5.01 -18.82 -19.86
CA LYS A 63 -6.25 -18.47 -20.57
C LYS A 63 -7.37 -17.89 -19.71
N ASP A 64 -7.21 -17.83 -18.40
CA ASP A 64 -8.14 -17.21 -17.48
C ASP A 64 -7.41 -16.65 -16.25
N TYR A 65 -8.07 -15.78 -15.48
CA TYR A 65 -7.53 -15.28 -14.21
C TYR A 65 -7.52 -16.40 -13.13
N PRO A 66 -6.63 -16.30 -12.13
CA PRO A 66 -6.53 -17.31 -11.08
C PRO A 66 -7.80 -17.36 -10.20
N GLY A 67 -8.60 -18.42 -10.40
CA GLY A 67 -9.78 -18.65 -9.57
C GLY A 67 -9.47 -19.00 -8.11
N PHE A 68 -10.32 -18.56 -7.18
CA PHE A 68 -10.31 -18.94 -5.77
C PHE A 68 -11.75 -18.99 -5.23
N ALA A 69 -11.93 -19.42 -3.98
CA ALA A 69 -13.25 -19.71 -3.44
C ALA A 69 -14.19 -18.49 -3.50
N ALA A 70 -15.41 -18.67 -4.00
CA ALA A 70 -16.38 -17.60 -4.13
C ALA A 70 -16.75 -16.98 -2.78
N GLY A 71 -16.92 -15.67 -2.75
CA GLY A 71 -17.26 -14.92 -1.53
C GLY A 71 -16.16 -14.89 -0.46
N THR A 72 -14.94 -15.37 -0.75
CA THR A 72 -13.80 -15.24 0.17
C THR A 72 -12.95 -14.02 -0.13
N ASN A 73 -12.17 -13.61 0.87
CA ASN A 73 -11.14 -12.60 0.73
C ASN A 73 -9.76 -13.25 0.94
N GLU A 74 -8.78 -12.88 0.13
CA GLU A 74 -7.40 -13.36 0.22
C GLU A 74 -6.42 -12.19 0.14
N CYS A 75 -5.43 -12.16 1.03
CA CYS A 75 -4.32 -11.22 0.91
C CYS A 75 -3.41 -11.63 -0.25
N ILE A 76 -2.86 -10.67 -0.98
CA ILE A 76 -1.96 -10.94 -2.11
C ILE A 76 -0.53 -10.64 -1.69
N GLY A 77 0.28 -11.68 -1.58
CA GLY A 77 1.63 -11.59 -1.03
C GLY A 77 1.73 -12.23 0.34
N THR A 78 2.80 -11.89 1.05
CA THR A 78 3.10 -12.42 2.38
C THR A 78 3.76 -11.37 3.28
N ASN A 79 3.82 -11.62 4.58
CA ASN A 79 4.38 -10.70 5.58
C ASN A 79 3.55 -9.42 5.75
N PHE A 80 2.23 -9.57 5.75
CA PHE A 80 1.36 -8.47 6.11
C PHE A 80 1.55 -8.10 7.60
N PRO A 81 1.41 -6.81 7.97
CA PRO A 81 1.32 -6.39 9.36
C PRO A 81 0.27 -7.21 10.13
N GLU A 82 0.64 -7.72 11.30
CA GLU A 82 -0.20 -8.63 12.11
C GLU A 82 -0.66 -9.92 11.38
N GLY A 83 -0.07 -10.23 10.21
CA GLY A 83 -0.51 -11.32 9.33
C GLY A 83 -1.90 -11.10 8.71
N ARG A 84 -2.29 -9.83 8.49
CA ARG A 84 -3.63 -9.46 8.04
C ARG A 84 -3.61 -8.33 7.01
N CYS A 85 -4.50 -8.42 6.02
CA CYS A 85 -4.80 -7.35 5.07
C CYS A 85 -6.21 -6.78 5.30
N GLY A 86 -6.55 -5.67 4.63
CA GLY A 86 -7.72 -4.87 5.00
C GLY A 86 -7.39 -4.01 6.21
N HIS A 87 -8.32 -3.89 7.16
CA HIS A 87 -8.09 -3.23 8.44
C HIS A 87 -7.27 -4.13 9.38
N TYR A 88 -5.94 -4.13 9.26
CA TYR A 88 -5.06 -5.11 9.93
C TYR A 88 -5.07 -5.03 11.47
N LEU A 89 -5.48 -3.88 12.03
CA LEU A 89 -5.63 -3.67 13.48
C LEU A 89 -7.00 -4.12 14.03
N SER A 90 -7.93 -4.56 13.18
CA SER A 90 -9.28 -4.96 13.60
C SER A 90 -9.40 -6.47 13.67
N ALA A 91 -10.14 -6.96 14.67
CA ALA A 91 -10.53 -8.36 14.76
C ALA A 91 -11.79 -8.68 13.93
N SER A 92 -12.41 -7.68 13.29
CA SER A 92 -13.63 -7.87 12.51
C SER A 92 -13.35 -8.66 11.22
N PRO A 93 -13.98 -9.82 11.00
CA PRO A 93 -13.76 -10.62 9.80
C PRO A 93 -14.36 -9.99 8.53
N SER A 94 -15.19 -8.94 8.66
CA SER A 94 -15.77 -8.22 7.51
C SER A 94 -14.78 -7.25 6.86
N GLU A 95 -13.78 -6.79 7.60
CA GLU A 95 -12.85 -5.72 7.20
C GLU A 95 -11.39 -6.12 7.30
N SER A 96 -11.10 -7.18 8.05
CA SER A 96 -9.75 -7.65 8.32
C SER A 96 -9.61 -9.12 7.95
N TYR A 97 -8.66 -9.43 7.06
CA TYR A 97 -8.55 -10.75 6.44
C TYR A 97 -7.20 -11.38 6.78
N PRO A 98 -7.18 -12.61 7.31
CA PRO A 98 -5.92 -13.28 7.63
C PRO A 98 -5.17 -13.71 6.36
N GLU A 99 -3.85 -13.67 6.41
CA GLU A 99 -2.92 -14.16 5.36
C GLU A 99 -2.94 -15.69 5.21
N THR A 100 -3.91 -16.39 5.82
CA THR A 100 -4.03 -17.84 5.76
C THR A 100 -4.60 -18.34 4.43
N ASN A 101 -5.42 -17.53 3.77
CA ASN A 101 -5.93 -17.86 2.44
C ASN A 101 -4.95 -17.32 1.40
N ASN A 102 -4.22 -18.22 0.74
CA ASN A 102 -3.12 -17.87 -0.16
C ASN A 102 -3.23 -18.57 -1.52
N THR A 103 -4.43 -18.99 -1.92
CA THR A 103 -4.68 -19.67 -3.20
C THR A 103 -4.24 -18.78 -4.36
N LEU A 104 -4.68 -17.51 -4.32
CA LEU A 104 -4.37 -16.50 -5.32
C LEU A 104 -2.87 -16.21 -5.35
N THR A 105 -2.27 -15.94 -4.19
CA THR A 105 -0.82 -15.74 -4.03
C THR A 105 -0.01 -16.92 -4.58
N SER A 106 -0.42 -18.15 -4.29
CA SER A 106 0.26 -19.36 -4.76
C SER A 106 0.18 -19.52 -6.29
N LYS A 107 -0.95 -19.14 -6.90
CA LYS A 107 -1.10 -19.14 -8.36
C LYS A 107 -0.29 -18.03 -9.02
N LEU A 108 -0.24 -16.85 -8.42
CA LEU A 108 0.56 -15.73 -8.91
C LEU A 108 2.07 -16.02 -8.87
N LYS A 109 2.55 -16.80 -7.90
CA LYS A 109 3.94 -17.29 -7.85
C LYS A 109 4.36 -18.11 -9.07
N LEU A 110 3.42 -18.68 -9.83
CA LEU A 110 3.74 -19.40 -11.07
C LEU A 110 4.19 -18.48 -12.21
N VAL A 111 3.88 -17.18 -12.12
CA VAL A 111 4.16 -16.22 -13.19
C VAL A 111 5.13 -15.12 -12.79
N GLY A 112 5.55 -15.04 -11.53
CA GLY A 112 6.59 -14.13 -11.05
C GLY A 112 6.64 -14.02 -9.53
N ASP A 113 7.51 -13.15 -9.04
CA ASP A 113 7.69 -12.90 -7.60
C ASP A 113 6.59 -11.98 -7.07
N VAL A 114 5.72 -12.51 -6.23
CA VAL A 114 4.67 -11.73 -5.55
C VAL A 114 5.32 -10.84 -4.48
N PRO A 115 4.89 -9.58 -4.32
CA PRO A 115 5.36 -8.71 -3.24
C PRO A 115 5.28 -9.35 -1.85
N ASP A 116 6.25 -9.00 -1.00
CA ASP A 116 6.37 -9.45 0.39
C ASP A 116 6.60 -8.28 1.37
N GLN A 117 6.47 -7.05 0.87
CA GLN A 117 6.55 -5.81 1.63
C GLN A 117 5.28 -5.01 1.35
N HIS A 118 4.50 -4.79 2.40
CA HIS A 118 3.19 -4.15 2.32
C HIS A 118 3.18 -2.92 3.23
N LEU A 119 3.05 -1.73 2.66
CA LEU A 119 3.03 -0.47 3.41
C LEU A 119 1.58 -0.14 3.83
N PRO A 120 1.27 -0.06 5.14
CA PRO A 120 -0.06 0.32 5.60
C PRO A 120 -0.36 1.78 5.28
N ALA A 121 -1.57 2.08 4.80
CA ALA A 121 -2.17 3.41 4.80
C ALA A 121 -3.05 3.53 6.06
N ASN A 122 -2.54 4.23 7.08
CA ASN A 122 -3.15 4.28 8.41
C ASN A 122 -3.40 2.88 8.98
N SER A 123 -4.65 2.55 9.35
CA SER A 123 -5.03 1.24 9.91
C SER A 123 -5.33 0.18 8.86
N TYR A 124 -5.12 0.50 7.57
CA TYR A 124 -5.42 -0.35 6.44
C TYR A 124 -4.17 -0.76 5.69
N VAL A 125 -4.13 -1.99 5.19
CA VAL A 125 -3.02 -2.48 4.37
C VAL A 125 -3.58 -3.39 3.28
N GLY A 126 -3.14 -3.13 2.05
CA GLY A 126 -3.41 -3.98 0.89
C GLY A 126 -2.10 -4.54 0.35
N PRO A 127 -2.14 -5.23 -0.79
CA PRO A 127 -3.32 -5.52 -1.60
C PRO A 127 -4.05 -6.81 -1.18
N TYR A 128 -5.36 -6.85 -1.40
CA TYR A 128 -6.17 -8.04 -1.17
C TYR A 128 -7.22 -8.20 -2.27
N ALA A 129 -7.64 -9.44 -2.52
CA ALA A 129 -8.70 -9.75 -3.46
C ALA A 129 -9.95 -10.24 -2.73
N LYS A 130 -11.11 -9.89 -3.27
CA LYS A 130 -12.42 -10.39 -2.85
C LYS A 130 -13.09 -11.09 -4.02
N ALA A 131 -13.29 -12.40 -3.91
CA ALA A 131 -14.07 -13.14 -4.89
C ALA A 131 -15.53 -12.72 -4.83
N TRP A 132 -16.16 -12.60 -6.00
CA TRP A 132 -17.58 -12.32 -6.07
C TRP A 132 -18.38 -13.55 -5.65
N GLY A 133 -19.56 -13.33 -5.07
CA GLY A 133 -20.43 -14.42 -4.61
C GLY A 133 -21.01 -15.28 -5.74
N ASP A 134 -21.00 -14.75 -6.97
CA ASP A 134 -21.48 -15.43 -8.17
C ASP A 134 -20.39 -16.27 -8.87
N SER A 135 -19.18 -16.34 -8.31
CA SER A 135 -18.03 -17.06 -8.86
C SER A 135 -17.56 -16.57 -10.23
N ASN A 136 -18.00 -15.39 -10.70
CA ASN A 136 -17.68 -14.90 -12.04
C ASN A 136 -16.42 -14.05 -12.11
N GLY A 137 -15.80 -13.77 -10.97
CA GLY A 137 -14.63 -12.94 -10.90
C GLY A 137 -14.24 -12.58 -9.48
N PHE A 138 -13.37 -11.58 -9.37
CA PHE A 138 -12.96 -10.99 -8.12
C PHE A 138 -12.63 -9.52 -8.30
N THR A 139 -12.60 -8.79 -7.18
CA THR A 139 -12.10 -7.41 -7.13
C THR A 139 -10.82 -7.36 -6.32
N LEU A 140 -9.76 -6.79 -6.89
CA LEU A 140 -8.52 -6.40 -6.23
C LEU A 140 -8.71 -5.07 -5.53
N TYR A 141 -8.22 -4.92 -4.32
CA TYR A 141 -8.30 -3.72 -3.50
C TYR A 141 -6.92 -3.30 -3.01
N THR A 142 -6.66 -1.99 -3.05
CA THR A 142 -5.46 -1.36 -2.50
C THR A 142 -5.86 -0.10 -1.74
N TYR A 143 -5.11 0.20 -0.66
CA TYR A 143 -5.34 1.40 0.15
C TYR A 143 -4.26 2.44 -0.12
N PHE A 144 -4.64 3.71 -0.08
CA PHE A 144 -3.76 4.87 -0.23
C PHE A 144 -4.11 5.92 0.81
N GLU A 145 -3.17 6.81 1.11
CA GLU A 145 -3.45 8.01 1.90
C GLU A 145 -3.88 9.14 0.96
N GLY A 146 -5.07 9.70 1.17
CA GLY A 146 -5.62 10.79 0.38
C GLY A 146 -7.00 11.23 0.85
N GLU A 147 -7.48 12.34 0.33
CA GLU A 147 -8.69 13.01 0.84
C GLU A 147 -9.86 12.93 -0.14
N SER A 148 -9.63 12.52 -1.39
CA SER A 148 -10.65 12.46 -2.42
C SER A 148 -10.50 11.24 -3.33
N ALA A 149 -11.61 10.81 -3.91
CA ALA A 149 -11.63 9.79 -4.95
C ALA A 149 -10.73 10.14 -6.16
N ALA A 150 -10.47 11.41 -6.41
CA ALA A 150 -9.59 11.81 -7.51
C ALA A 150 -8.11 11.45 -7.27
N ASP A 151 -7.73 11.12 -6.03
CA ASP A 151 -6.36 10.82 -5.65
C ASP A 151 -5.99 9.34 -5.83
N CYS A 152 -6.95 8.48 -6.20
CA CYS A 152 -6.61 7.12 -6.65
C CYS A 152 -5.72 7.23 -7.90
N PRO A 153 -4.50 6.65 -7.88
CA PRO A 153 -3.56 6.76 -8.99
C PRO A 153 -4.18 6.20 -10.26
N SER A 154 -4.09 6.91 -11.38
CA SER A 154 -4.71 6.49 -12.67
C SER A 154 -4.20 5.15 -13.23
N ALA A 155 -3.03 4.69 -12.79
CA ALA A 155 -2.49 3.37 -13.12
C ALA A 155 -3.07 2.25 -12.22
N THR A 156 -3.79 2.63 -11.17
CA THR A 156 -4.65 1.79 -10.35
C THR A 156 -6.12 2.19 -10.60
N PRO A 157 -7.09 1.35 -10.22
CA PRO A 157 -8.41 1.36 -10.82
C PRO A 157 -9.46 2.06 -9.93
N ILE A 158 -10.71 2.05 -10.39
CA ILE A 158 -11.86 2.85 -9.93
C ILE A 158 -11.94 2.98 -8.39
N VAL A 159 -12.34 4.16 -7.91
CA VAL A 159 -12.49 4.42 -6.47
C VAL A 159 -13.71 3.70 -5.92
N ASP A 160 -13.49 2.94 -4.84
CA ASP A 160 -14.57 2.21 -4.16
C ASP A 160 -14.96 2.83 -2.81
N TRP A 161 -14.04 3.50 -2.10
CA TRP A 161 -14.34 4.13 -0.81
C TRP A 161 -13.30 5.19 -0.41
N ASN A 162 -13.75 6.20 0.34
CA ASN A 162 -12.91 7.20 0.99
C ASN A 162 -13.35 7.31 2.46
N ASP A 163 -12.41 7.19 3.38
CA ASP A 163 -12.62 7.45 4.80
C ASP A 163 -12.51 8.96 5.08
N PRO A 164 -13.63 9.66 5.32
CA PRO A 164 -13.56 11.08 5.63
C PRO A 164 -12.84 11.36 6.96
N ASP A 165 -12.76 10.37 7.86
CA ASP A 165 -12.20 10.54 9.20
C ASP A 165 -10.71 10.15 9.28
N SER A 166 -10.21 9.35 8.32
CA SER A 166 -8.82 8.86 8.35
C SER A 166 -7.99 9.18 7.10
N THR A 167 -8.51 9.94 6.13
CA THR A 167 -7.81 10.26 4.87
C THR A 167 -7.28 9.00 4.17
N THR A 168 -8.04 7.90 4.25
CA THR A 168 -7.68 6.63 3.64
C THR A 168 -8.60 6.37 2.46
N LEU A 169 -8.03 6.10 1.31
CA LEU A 169 -8.72 5.77 0.09
C LEU A 169 -8.60 4.28 -0.20
N ARG A 170 -9.68 3.67 -0.67
CA ARG A 170 -9.67 2.30 -1.19
C ARG A 170 -9.98 2.34 -2.69
N CYS A 171 -8.98 1.98 -3.49
CA CYS A 171 -9.08 1.87 -4.94
C CYS A 171 -9.23 0.39 -5.32
N SER A 172 -9.94 0.08 -6.41
CA SER A 172 -10.26 -1.31 -6.73
C SER A 172 -10.31 -1.65 -8.23
N GLN A 173 -9.93 -2.89 -8.57
CA GLN A 173 -9.93 -3.43 -9.95
C GLN A 173 -10.76 -4.69 -10.03
N SER A 174 -11.68 -4.76 -10.97
CA SER A 174 -12.47 -5.96 -11.20
C SER A 174 -11.87 -6.83 -12.30
N TYR A 175 -11.82 -8.13 -12.03
CA TYR A 175 -11.32 -9.16 -12.94
C TYR A 175 -12.39 -10.23 -13.13
N THR A 176 -12.93 -10.34 -14.34
CA THR A 176 -13.97 -11.32 -14.69
C THR A 176 -13.35 -12.55 -15.35
N TYR A 177 -13.78 -13.74 -14.93
CA TYR A 177 -13.37 -15.00 -15.53
C TYR A 177 -14.02 -15.20 -16.90
N VAL A 178 -13.29 -15.85 -17.80
CA VAL A 178 -13.72 -16.07 -19.19
C VAL A 178 -14.86 -17.09 -19.29
N ASN A 179 -14.96 -18.03 -18.34
CA ASN A 179 -15.96 -19.12 -18.34
C ASN A 179 -17.02 -18.98 -17.23
N SER A 180 -17.63 -17.80 -17.08
CA SER A 180 -18.70 -17.50 -16.11
C SER A 180 -20.09 -18.05 -16.48
N GLY A 181 -20.20 -18.87 -17.54
CA GLY A 181 -21.46 -19.47 -17.99
C GLY A 181 -21.34 -20.97 -18.18
N GLY A 182 -21.70 -21.77 -17.17
CA GLY A 182 -21.79 -23.22 -17.34
C GLY A 182 -21.72 -24.05 -16.06
N HIS A 183 -22.65 -23.83 -15.13
CA HIS A 183 -23.11 -24.87 -14.21
C HIS A 183 -24.63 -24.89 -14.19
#